data_AF-A0A7S4AB78-F1
#
_entry.id   AF-A0A7S4AB78-F1
#
_cell.length_a   1.000
_cell.length_b   1.000
_cell.length_c   1.000
_cell.angle_alpha   90.00
_cell.angle_beta   90.00
_cell.angle_gamma   90.00
#
_symmetry.space_group_name_H-M   'P 1'
#
loop_
_entity.id
_entity.type
_entity.pdbx_description
1 polymer ?
#
loop_
_entity_poly.entity_id
_entity_poly.type
_entity_poly.pdbx_seq_one_letter_code
_entity_poly.pdbx_strand_id
1 'polypeptide(L)'
;TMPLYPLPPPALLETIKPSWRLRDRMKTVGVGLIMALNVGTDPPDVIKPYPCAMLQCWMNPSSVSRAKAKEKIGERLEKQYARWQQQRGGGGSSSNTSGSSSSSRPFKYRKTLDPTVEDVRALCLWLCKQAK
;
A
#
# COMPACT_ATOMS: atom_id res chain seq x y z
N THR A 1 1.77 54.64 -28.16
CA THR A 1 2.04 54.60 -26.71
C THR A 1 1.12 53.54 -26.11
N MET A 2 1.65 52.39 -25.72
CA MET A 2 0.80 51.32 -25.15
C MET A 2 0.39 51.71 -23.72
N PRO A 3 -0.90 51.64 -23.36
CA PRO A 3 -1.32 51.95 -22.00
C PRO A 3 -0.74 50.90 -21.06
N LEU A 4 0.06 51.34 -20.09
CA LEU A 4 0.48 50.52 -18.96
C LEU A 4 -0.78 50.14 -18.20
N TYR A 5 -1.20 48.87 -18.28
CA TYR A 5 -2.22 48.36 -17.38
C TYR A 5 -1.70 48.52 -15.94
N PRO A 6 -2.42 49.23 -15.06
CA PRO A 6 -1.98 49.39 -13.68
C PRO A 6 -1.95 48.01 -13.03
N LEU A 7 -0.82 47.68 -12.41
CA LEU A 7 -0.65 46.46 -11.63
C LEU A 7 -1.78 46.41 -10.57
N PRO A 8 -2.49 45.28 -10.42
CA PRO A 8 -3.56 45.18 -9.44
C PRO A 8 -3.03 45.49 -8.03
N PRO A 9 -3.83 46.14 -7.17
CA PRO A 9 -3.42 46.47 -5.80
C PRO A 9 -2.92 45.21 -5.06
N PRO A 10 -1.88 45.32 -4.19
CA PRO A 10 -1.31 44.18 -3.48
C PRO A 10 -2.32 43.33 -2.70
N ALA A 11 -3.43 43.95 -2.28
CA ALA A 11 -4.53 43.30 -1.56
C ALA A 11 -5.35 42.28 -2.39
N LEU A 12 -5.30 42.32 -3.74
CA LEU A 12 -5.96 41.32 -4.59
C LEU A 12 -5.07 40.12 -4.92
N LEU A 13 -3.77 40.19 -4.61
CA LEU A 13 -2.87 39.04 -4.71
C LEU A 13 -3.02 38.10 -3.51
N GLU A 14 -3.63 38.57 -2.42
CA GLU A 14 -4.07 37.71 -1.34
C GLU A 14 -5.24 36.85 -1.83
N THR A 15 -4.89 35.63 -2.21
CA THR A 15 -5.75 34.42 -2.21
C THR A 15 -6.31 33.94 -3.55
N ILE A 16 -5.68 34.25 -4.70
CA ILE A 16 -5.79 33.34 -5.85
C ILE A 16 -4.89 32.14 -5.59
N LYS A 17 -5.34 31.23 -4.71
CA LYS A 17 -4.69 29.92 -4.56
C LYS A 17 -4.90 29.16 -5.88
N PRO A 18 -3.83 28.74 -6.57
CA PRO A 18 -3.97 28.04 -7.84
C PRO A 18 -4.84 26.78 -7.67
N SER A 19 -5.83 26.62 -8.56
CA SER A 19 -6.76 25.48 -8.55
C SER A 19 -6.06 24.13 -8.70
N TRP A 20 -4.84 24.12 -9.26
CA TRP A 20 -4.03 22.92 -9.49
C TRP A 20 -3.28 22.41 -8.25
N ARG A 21 -3.20 23.18 -7.15
CA ARG A 21 -2.57 22.69 -5.92
C ARG A 21 -3.54 21.83 -5.11
N LEU A 22 -3.15 20.57 -4.91
CA LEU A 22 -3.85 19.65 -4.04
C LEU A 22 -3.81 20.19 -2.59
N ARG A 23 -4.98 20.48 -2.02
CA ARG A 23 -5.11 21.08 -0.69
C ARG A 23 -5.03 20.01 0.40
N ASP A 24 -5.74 18.90 0.18
CA ASP A 24 -5.76 17.76 1.08
C ASP A 24 -4.98 16.60 0.47
N ARG A 25 -3.89 16.21 1.14
CA ARG A 25 -3.10 15.04 0.76
C ARG A 25 -3.69 13.80 1.42
N MET A 26 -4.30 12.93 0.62
CA MET A 26 -4.72 11.62 1.08
C MET A 26 -3.51 10.82 1.58
N LYS A 27 -3.64 10.20 2.74
CA LYS A 27 -2.66 9.27 3.29
C LYS A 27 -3.35 7.92 3.46
N THR A 28 -2.71 6.87 2.97
CA THR A 28 -3.03 5.51 3.43
C THR A 28 -2.71 5.45 4.91
N VAL A 29 -3.50 4.78 5.73
CA VAL A 29 -3.30 4.69 7.19
C VAL A 29 -3.16 3.26 7.69
N GLY A 30 -3.69 2.29 6.93
CA GLY A 30 -3.55 0.86 7.18
C GLY A 30 -3.68 0.07 5.88
N VAL A 31 -3.19 -1.16 5.90
CA VAL A 31 -3.24 -2.08 4.76
C VAL A 31 -3.77 -3.44 5.23
N GLY A 32 -4.84 -3.91 4.59
CA GLY A 32 -5.34 -5.27 4.74
C GLY A 32 -4.88 -6.14 3.57
N LEU A 33 -4.20 -7.24 3.85
CA LEU A 33 -3.79 -8.23 2.85
C LEU A 33 -4.63 -9.50 3.05
N ILE A 34 -5.53 -9.75 2.11
CA ILE A 34 -6.41 -10.92 2.09
C ILE A 34 -5.86 -11.88 1.04
N MET A 35 -5.57 -13.12 1.43
CA MET A 35 -4.99 -14.11 0.54
C MET A 35 -5.78 -15.40 0.64
N ALA A 36 -6.52 -15.76 -0.41
CA ALA A 36 -7.22 -17.04 -0.54
C ALA A 36 -6.42 -17.93 -1.49
N LEU A 37 -5.42 -18.64 -0.97
CA LEU A 37 -4.48 -19.39 -1.78
C LEU A 37 -4.82 -20.88 -1.85
N ASN A 38 -5.36 -21.45 -0.75
CA ASN A 38 -5.59 -22.88 -0.59
C ASN A 38 -4.50 -23.76 -1.25
N VAL A 39 -3.24 -23.49 -0.87
CA VAL A 39 -2.03 -23.96 -1.59
C VAL A 39 -2.12 -25.45 -1.94
N GLY A 40 -1.90 -25.78 -3.21
CA GLY A 40 -1.93 -27.16 -3.71
C GLY A 40 -3.31 -27.65 -4.12
N THR A 41 -4.34 -26.81 -4.01
CA THR A 41 -5.68 -27.07 -4.52
C THR A 41 -6.00 -26.03 -5.58
N ASP A 42 -6.11 -26.46 -6.83
CA ASP A 42 -6.58 -25.59 -7.90
C ASP A 42 -8.12 -25.53 -7.86
N PRO A 43 -8.75 -24.36 -8.07
CA PRO A 43 -10.20 -24.26 -8.13
C PRO A 43 -10.74 -25.05 -9.34
N PRO A 44 -11.96 -25.58 -9.26
CA PRO A 44 -12.51 -26.52 -10.25
C PRO A 44 -12.63 -25.92 -11.66
N ASP A 45 -12.69 -24.59 -11.78
CA ASP A 45 -12.86 -23.88 -13.05
C ASP A 45 -11.56 -23.67 -13.82
N VAL A 46 -10.41 -24.08 -13.27
CA VAL A 46 -9.09 -23.79 -13.84
C VAL A 46 -8.48 -25.05 -14.45
N ILE A 47 -8.37 -25.07 -15.78
CA ILE A 47 -7.52 -26.03 -16.50
C ILE A 47 -6.11 -25.46 -16.55
N LYS A 48 -5.17 -26.13 -15.87
CA LYS A 48 -3.79 -25.66 -15.76
C LYS A 48 -2.95 -26.10 -16.97
N PRO A 49 -2.37 -25.18 -17.76
CA PRO A 49 -1.49 -25.56 -18.86
C PRO A 49 -0.20 -26.19 -18.34
N TYR A 50 0.47 -27.01 -19.17
CA TYR A 50 1.77 -27.57 -18.86
C TYR A 50 2.84 -27.00 -19.81
N PRO A 51 3.88 -26.30 -19.32
CA PRO A 51 4.16 -25.96 -17.92
C PRO A 51 3.28 -24.81 -17.37
N CYS A 52 3.08 -24.77 -16.05
CA CYS A 52 2.31 -23.72 -15.39
C CYS A 52 3.20 -22.74 -14.63
N ALA A 53 2.71 -21.50 -14.45
CA ALA A 53 3.35 -20.55 -13.54
C ALA A 53 3.24 -21.05 -12.08
N MET A 54 4.38 -21.26 -11.42
CA MET A 54 4.41 -21.85 -10.08
C MET A 54 4.76 -20.87 -8.97
N LEU A 55 5.46 -19.77 -9.27
CA LEU A 55 5.96 -18.86 -8.24
C LEU A 55 4.83 -17.97 -7.70
N GLN A 56 4.73 -17.87 -6.37
CA GLN A 56 3.85 -16.95 -5.66
C GLN A 56 4.70 -16.03 -4.78
N CYS A 57 4.60 -14.71 -4.99
CA CYS A 57 5.45 -13.72 -4.31
C CYS A 57 6.96 -14.06 -4.36
N TRP A 58 7.44 -14.47 -5.54
CA TRP A 58 8.84 -14.90 -5.78
C TRP A 58 9.28 -16.13 -4.96
N MET A 59 8.33 -16.98 -4.58
CA MET A 59 8.57 -18.22 -3.84
C MET A 59 7.87 -19.39 -4.52
N ASN A 60 8.52 -20.55 -4.57
CA ASN A 60 7.87 -21.79 -4.97
C ASN A 60 7.05 -22.35 -3.78
N PRO A 61 5.71 -22.44 -3.88
CA PRO A 61 4.87 -22.95 -2.80
C PRO A 61 5.12 -24.43 -2.48
N SER A 62 5.59 -25.22 -3.44
CA SER A 62 5.89 -26.65 -3.27
C SER A 62 7.21 -26.91 -2.53
N SER A 63 8.02 -25.88 -2.27
CA SER A 63 9.30 -26.02 -1.55
C SER A 63 9.16 -26.21 -0.03
N VAL A 64 7.96 -26.03 0.51
CA VAL A 64 7.65 -26.13 1.94
C VAL A 64 6.26 -26.75 2.14
N SER A 65 5.89 -27.07 3.39
CA SER A 65 4.53 -27.53 3.67
C SER A 65 3.48 -26.46 3.33
N ARG A 66 2.29 -26.88 2.90
CA ARG A 66 1.18 -25.98 2.48
C ARG A 66 0.86 -24.90 3.52
N ALA A 67 0.83 -25.26 4.80
CA ALA A 67 0.60 -24.31 5.89
C ALA A 67 1.69 -23.24 5.99
N LYS A 68 2.97 -23.63 5.90
CA LYS A 68 4.10 -22.69 5.91
C LYS A 68 4.23 -21.90 4.61
N ALA A 69 3.77 -22.46 3.48
CA ALA A 69 3.81 -21.80 2.19
C ALA A 69 2.98 -20.51 2.24
N LYS A 70 1.71 -20.60 2.65
CA LYS A 70 0.83 -19.42 2.70
C LYS A 70 1.33 -18.34 3.66
N GLU A 71 1.90 -18.72 4.80
CA GLU A 71 2.52 -17.77 5.75
C GLU A 71 3.70 -17.03 5.12
N LYS A 72 4.65 -17.77 4.53
CA LYS A 72 5.83 -17.18 3.88
C LYS A 72 5.47 -16.30 2.69
N ILE A 73 4.47 -16.69 1.90
CA ILE A 73 3.99 -15.87 0.79
C ILE A 73 3.38 -14.57 1.34
N GLY A 74 2.58 -14.64 2.41
CA GLY A 74 2.02 -13.46 3.06
C GLY A 74 3.07 -12.51 3.65
N GLU A 75 4.12 -13.04 4.28
CA GLU A 75 5.27 -12.24 4.74
C GLU A 75 6.04 -11.57 3.59
N ARG A 76 6.26 -12.31 2.50
CA ARG A 76 6.94 -11.75 1.31
C ARG A 76 6.12 -10.65 0.67
N LEU A 77 4.79 -10.81 0.59
CA LEU A 77 3.89 -9.81 0.06
C LEU A 77 3.91 -8.53 0.91
N GLU A 78 3.83 -8.67 2.24
CA GLU A 78 3.94 -7.53 3.16
C GLU A 78 5.25 -6.76 2.98
N LYS A 79 6.39 -7.47 2.92
CA LYS A 79 7.70 -6.84 2.70
C LYS A 79 7.77 -6.09 1.36
N GLN A 80 7.17 -6.66 0.31
CA GLN A 80 7.11 -6.00 -1.00
C GLN A 80 6.32 -4.70 -0.95
N TYR A 81 5.15 -4.70 -0.31
CA TYR A 81 4.35 -3.48 -0.14
C TYR A 81 5.02 -2.46 0.78
N ALA A 82 5.65 -2.92 1.86
CA ALA A 82 6.36 -2.05 2.80
C ALA A 82 7.48 -1.25 2.10
N ARG A 83 8.24 -1.89 1.21
CA ARG A 83 9.30 -1.23 0.42
C ARG A 83 8.76 -0.06 -0.43
N TRP A 84 7.67 -0.26 -1.15
CA TRP A 84 7.10 0.79 -2.01
C TRP A 84 6.52 1.96 -1.22
N GLN A 85 6.07 1.72 0.02
CA GLN A 85 5.45 2.77 0.84
C GLN A 85 6.46 3.64 1.58
N GLN A 86 7.62 3.10 1.96
CA GLN A 86 8.73 3.89 2.50
C GLN A 86 9.18 4.99 1.53
N GLN A 87 9.03 4.76 0.23
CA GLN A 87 9.38 5.74 -0.81
C GLN A 87 8.31 6.82 -1.06
N ARG A 88 7.05 6.60 -0.65
CA ARG A 88 5.95 7.57 -0.84
C ARG A 88 5.84 8.59 0.29
N GLY A 89 6.32 8.24 1.49
CA GLY A 89 6.39 9.15 2.64
C GLY A 89 7.61 10.06 2.56
N GLY A 90 7.69 10.91 1.53
CA GLY A 90 8.63 12.04 1.41
C GLY A 90 9.96 11.91 2.17
N GLY A 91 10.91 11.21 1.57
CA GLY A 91 12.26 11.10 2.10
C GLY A 91 13.12 10.29 1.14
N GLY A 92 13.71 10.96 0.15
CA GLY A 92 14.91 10.41 -0.47
C GLY A 92 15.99 10.33 0.61
N SER A 93 16.52 9.15 0.85
CA SER A 93 17.77 8.98 1.59
C SER A 93 18.56 7.85 0.96
N SER A 94 19.38 8.23 -0.02
CA SER A 94 20.74 7.72 -0.08
C SER A 94 21.58 8.67 0.78
N SER A 95 21.63 8.43 2.08
CA SER A 95 22.69 8.93 2.96
C SER A 95 22.58 8.26 4.33
N ASN A 96 23.68 7.65 4.74
CA ASN A 96 23.91 7.23 6.11
C ASN A 96 23.82 8.45 7.03
N THR A 97 22.83 8.52 7.91
CA THR A 97 22.88 9.40 9.08
C THR A 97 22.09 8.77 10.23
N SER A 98 22.82 8.54 11.32
CA SER A 98 22.34 8.19 12.64
C SER A 98 21.56 9.36 13.27
N GLY A 99 20.29 9.10 13.60
CA GLY A 99 19.53 9.87 14.59
C GLY A 99 18.74 11.07 14.08
N SER A 100 17.41 10.93 13.98
CA SER A 100 16.40 11.84 14.56
C SER A 100 14.99 11.37 14.16
N SER A 101 14.16 11.16 15.18
CA SER A 101 12.81 10.62 15.13
C SER A 101 11.82 11.60 14.47
N SER A 102 11.56 11.42 13.18
CA SER A 102 10.30 11.85 12.56
C SER A 102 9.25 10.78 12.85
N SER A 103 8.28 11.11 13.68
CA SER A 103 7.22 10.25 14.23
C SER A 103 6.16 9.85 13.19
N SER A 104 6.58 9.40 12.02
CA SER A 104 5.68 8.71 11.09
C SER A 104 5.41 7.32 11.65
N ARG A 105 4.26 7.17 12.33
CA ARG A 105 3.81 5.85 12.82
C ARG A 105 3.85 4.88 11.63
N PRO A 106 4.57 3.74 11.72
CA PRO A 106 4.63 2.79 10.62
C PRO A 106 3.21 2.31 10.31
N PHE A 107 2.89 2.18 9.02
CA PHE A 107 1.59 1.65 8.59
C PHE A 107 1.33 0.30 9.23
N LYS A 108 0.12 0.12 9.75
CA LYS A 108 -0.28 -1.15 10.35
C LYS A 108 -0.78 -2.10 9.25
N TYR A 109 0.09 -3.02 8.86
CA TYR A 109 -0.27 -4.14 7.99
C TYR A 109 -1.02 -5.20 8.80
N ARG A 110 -2.09 -5.73 8.23
CA ARG A 110 -2.81 -6.88 8.77
C ARG A 110 -3.09 -7.88 7.66
N LYS A 111 -2.68 -9.12 7.87
CA LYS A 111 -2.81 -10.22 6.91
C LYS A 111 -3.86 -11.21 7.40
N THR A 112 -4.64 -11.76 6.47
CA THR A 112 -5.59 -12.86 6.71
C THR A 112 -5.41 -13.89 5.60
N LEU A 113 -5.07 -15.12 5.98
CA LEU A 113 -4.67 -16.21 5.07
C LEU A 113 -5.75 -17.29 5.07
N ASP A 114 -6.27 -17.60 3.88
CA ASP A 114 -7.46 -18.41 3.64
C ASP A 114 -8.65 -18.02 4.55
N PRO A 115 -9.06 -16.74 4.57
CA PRO A 115 -10.09 -16.27 5.49
C PRO A 115 -11.50 -16.73 5.11
N THR A 116 -12.37 -16.75 6.10
CA THR A 116 -13.82 -16.80 5.92
C THR A 116 -14.39 -15.43 5.55
N VAL A 117 -15.67 -15.38 5.16
CA VAL A 117 -16.36 -14.12 4.85
C VAL A 117 -16.41 -13.21 6.08
N GLU A 118 -16.57 -13.81 7.26
CA GLU A 118 -16.63 -13.13 8.56
C GLU A 118 -15.28 -12.50 8.91
N ASP A 119 -14.17 -13.20 8.65
CA ASP A 119 -12.82 -12.67 8.86
C ASP A 119 -12.55 -11.44 7.97
N VAL A 120 -12.97 -11.51 6.71
CA VAL A 120 -12.85 -10.39 5.77
C VAL A 120 -13.68 -9.19 6.24
N ARG A 121 -14.95 -9.40 6.64
CA ARG A 121 -15.79 -8.34 7.20
C ARG A 121 -15.15 -7.69 8.42
N ALA A 122 -14.66 -8.51 9.35
CA ALA A 122 -14.00 -8.03 10.57
C ALA A 122 -12.74 -7.21 10.25
N LEU A 123 -11.93 -7.66 9.28
CA LEU A 123 -10.74 -6.93 8.84
C LEU A 123 -11.10 -5.58 8.22
N CYS A 124 -12.07 -5.54 7.33
CA CYS A 124 -12.52 -4.30 6.66
C CYS A 124 -13.06 -3.29 7.69
N LEU A 125 -13.96 -3.72 8.57
CA LEU A 125 -14.51 -2.85 9.63
C LEU A 125 -13.41 -2.32 10.55
N TRP A 126 -12.44 -3.17 10.89
CA TRP A 126 -11.29 -2.75 11.69
C TRP A 126 -10.47 -1.68 10.98
N LEU A 127 -10.14 -1.86 9.71
CA LEU A 127 -9.39 -0.86 8.93
C LEU A 127 -10.15 0.47 8.81
N CYS A 128 -11.45 0.42 8.54
CA CYS A 128 -12.29 1.62 8.50
C CYS A 128 -12.32 2.37 9.84
N LYS A 129 -12.32 1.65 10.97
CA LYS A 129 -12.28 2.26 12.31
C LYS A 129 -10.93 2.93 12.60
N GLN A 130 -9.83 2.40 12.08
CA GLN A 130 -8.50 2.99 12.25
C GLN A 130 -8.22 4.18 11.34
N ALA A 131 -8.99 4.33 10.26
CA ALA A 131 -8.79 5.35 9.23
C ALA A 131 -9.58 6.64 9.44
N LYS A 132 -10.40 6.70 10.49
CA LYS A 132 -11.11 7.89 10.96
C LYS A 132 -10.26 8.62 11.99
#